data_AF-A0A4Z1DU83-F1
#
_entry.id   AF-A0A4Z1DU83-F1
#
_cell.length_a   1.000
_cell.length_b   1.000
_cell.length_c   1.000
_cell.angle_alpha   90.00
_cell.angle_beta   90.00
_cell.angle_gamma   90.00
#
_symmetry.space_group_name_H-M   'P 1'
#
loop_
_entity.id
_entity.type
_entity.pdbx_description
1 polymer ?
#
loop_
_entity_poly.entity_id
_entity_poly.type
_entity_poly.pdbx_seq_one_letter_code
_entity_poly.pdbx_strand_id
1 'polypeptide(L)'
;MRCSQQVLDMLQQAVTGQIDNFWDFSFKFNALLGENEEFAEAWYNENPEMFDALNDFELMMFLEEHDPRDKQGFINFLTPYCERAKQLANIERDI
;
A
#
# COMPACT_ATOMS: atom_id res chain seq x y z
N MET A 1 15.80 -0.76 -4.48
CA MET A 1 14.87 0.20 -3.84
C MET A 1 14.19 -0.56 -2.71
N ARG A 2 14.20 -0.04 -1.48
CA ARG A 2 13.61 -0.70 -0.29
C ARG A 2 12.13 -1.03 -0.53
N CYS A 3 11.65 -2.20 -0.11
CA CYS A 3 10.27 -2.64 -0.31
C CYS A 3 9.28 -1.64 0.28
N SER A 4 9.55 -1.14 1.49
CA SER A 4 8.74 -0.12 2.16
C SER A 4 8.62 1.17 1.35
N GLN A 5 9.72 1.59 0.70
CA GLN A 5 9.71 2.76 -0.17
C GLN A 5 8.86 2.52 -1.42
N GLN A 6 8.93 1.33 -2.03
CA GLN A 6 8.11 1.00 -3.21
C GLN A 6 6.62 1.06 -2.89
N VAL A 7 6.22 0.44 -1.77
CA VAL A 7 4.84 0.43 -1.29
C VAL A 7 4.37 1.86 -0.97
N LEU A 8 5.22 2.64 -0.30
CA LEU A 8 4.92 4.03 0.01
C LEU A 8 4.74 4.87 -1.25
N ASP A 9 5.61 4.71 -2.25
CA ASP A 9 5.51 5.44 -3.52
C ASP A 9 4.23 5.09 -4.27
N MET A 10 3.80 3.81 -4.26
CA MET A 10 2.53 3.38 -4.85
C MET A 10 1.34 4.03 -4.15
N LEU A 11 1.30 4.01 -2.81
CA LEU A 11 0.24 4.67 -2.02
C LEU A 11 0.21 6.17 -2.29
N GLN A 12 1.37 6.83 -2.36
CA GLN A 12 1.47 8.26 -2.64
C GLN A 12 0.93 8.61 -4.03
N GLN A 13 1.26 7.82 -5.06
CA GLN A 13 0.73 8.02 -6.41
C GLN A 13 -0.80 7.86 -6.42
N ALA A 14 -1.35 6.90 -5.69
CA ALA A 14 -2.79 6.70 -5.59
C ALA A 14 -3.50 7.89 -4.93
N VAL A 15 -3.05 8.32 -3.74
CA VAL A 15 -3.73 9.37 -2.96
C VAL A 15 -3.54 10.77 -3.54
N THR A 16 -2.50 11.00 -4.33
CA THR A 16 -2.29 12.26 -5.06
C THR A 16 -3.04 12.31 -6.40
N GLY A 17 -3.76 11.24 -6.76
CA GLY A 17 -4.49 11.14 -8.03
C GLY A 17 -3.57 11.06 -9.26
N GLN A 18 -2.31 10.65 -9.07
CA GLN A 18 -1.32 10.49 -10.12
C GLN A 18 -1.46 9.18 -10.90
N ILE A 19 -2.42 8.33 -10.51
CA ILE A 19 -2.72 7.08 -11.22
C ILE A 19 -3.98 7.23 -12.08
N ASP A 20 -3.91 6.70 -13.29
CA ASP A 20 -5.02 6.74 -14.25
C ASP A 20 -6.06 5.65 -13.97
N ASN A 21 -5.61 4.50 -13.43
CA ASN A 21 -6.41 3.29 -13.25
C ASN A 21 -6.27 2.69 -11.84
N PHE A 22 -7.31 2.84 -11.01
CA PHE A 22 -7.36 2.26 -9.66
C PHE A 22 -7.51 0.74 -9.67
N TRP A 23 -8.04 0.14 -10.73
CA TRP A 23 -8.10 -1.32 -10.87
C TRP A 23 -6.70 -1.93 -10.96
N ASP A 24 -5.83 -1.35 -11.79
CA ASP A 24 -4.43 -1.80 -11.91
C ASP A 24 -3.66 -1.59 -10.61
N PHE A 25 -3.97 -0.52 -9.87
CA PHE A 25 -3.42 -0.29 -8.54
C PHE A 25 -3.86 -1.41 -7.58
N SER A 26 -5.16 -1.69 -7.45
CA SER A 26 -5.65 -2.74 -6.55
C SER A 26 -5.01 -4.09 -6.83
N PHE A 27 -4.95 -4.50 -8.09
CA PHE A 27 -4.35 -5.77 -8.48
C PHE A 27 -2.86 -5.84 -8.12
N LYS A 28 -2.09 -4.81 -8.48
CA LYS A 28 -0.65 -4.77 -8.19
C LYS A 28 -0.38 -4.68 -6.69
N PHE A 29 -1.16 -3.90 -5.96
CA PHE A 29 -0.97 -3.70 -4.53
C PHE A 29 -1.31 -4.96 -3.73
N ASN A 30 -2.44 -5.61 -4.02
CA ASN A 30 -2.79 -6.90 -3.39
C ASN A 30 -1.72 -7.98 -3.65
N ALA A 31 -1.14 -8.02 -4.86
CA ALA A 31 -0.08 -8.98 -5.15
C ALA A 31 1.14 -8.81 -4.23
N LEU A 32 1.48 -7.60 -3.80
CA LEU A 32 2.61 -7.35 -2.87
C LEU A 32 2.34 -7.84 -1.44
N LEU A 33 1.07 -8.05 -1.08
CA LEU A 33 0.66 -8.50 0.27
C LEU A 33 0.75 -10.02 0.45
N GLY A 34 0.94 -10.80 -0.62
CA GLY A 34 1.11 -12.25 -0.48
C GLY A 34 1.19 -13.08 -1.77
N GLU A 35 0.71 -12.59 -2.92
CA GLU A 35 0.84 -13.36 -4.17
C GLU A 35 2.28 -13.35 -4.71
N ASN A 36 3.01 -12.25 -4.49
CA ASN A 36 4.44 -12.17 -4.71
C ASN A 36 5.17 -12.52 -3.42
N GLU A 37 5.29 -13.82 -3.15
CA GLU A 37 5.89 -14.36 -1.92
C GLU A 37 7.29 -13.80 -1.64
N GLU A 38 8.15 -13.70 -2.67
CA GLU A 38 9.51 -13.17 -2.53
C GLU A 38 9.51 -11.71 -2.08
N PHE A 39 8.62 -10.89 -2.66
CA PHE A 39 8.49 -9.49 -2.24
C PHE A 39 7.91 -9.38 -0.84
N ALA A 40 6.85 -10.15 -0.52
CA ALA A 40 6.19 -10.12 0.77
C ALA A 40 7.15 -10.55 1.89
N GLU A 41 7.92 -11.61 1.69
CA GLU A 41 8.95 -12.06 2.64
C GLU A 41 10.07 -11.02 2.79
N ALA A 42 10.58 -10.47 1.68
CA ALA A 42 11.60 -9.42 1.73
C ALA A 42 11.11 -8.16 2.46
N TRP A 43 9.85 -7.77 2.23
CA TRP A 43 9.25 -6.61 2.87
C TRP A 43 8.98 -6.84 4.35
N TYR A 44 8.47 -8.01 4.74
CA TYR A 44 8.28 -8.37 6.15
C TYR A 44 9.60 -8.37 6.92
N ASN A 45 10.67 -8.90 6.32
CA ASN A 45 12.00 -8.88 6.93
C ASN A 45 12.61 -7.48 7.01
N GLU A 46 12.26 -6.58 6.08
CA GLU A 46 12.70 -5.19 6.07
C GLU A 46 11.95 -4.35 7.11
N ASN A 47 10.62 -4.37 7.09
CA ASN A 47 9.78 -3.54 7.95
C ASN A 47 8.48 -4.27 8.31
N PRO A 48 8.52 -5.17 9.32
CA PRO A 48 7.36 -5.97 9.69
C PRO A 48 6.20 -5.11 10.21
N GLU A 49 6.49 -3.98 10.87
CA GLU A 49 5.45 -3.07 11.37
C GLU A 49 4.65 -2.43 10.23
N MET A 50 5.33 -2.01 9.15
CA MET A 50 4.66 -1.46 7.98
C MET A 50 3.93 -2.53 7.18
N PHE A 51 4.51 -3.74 7.08
CA PHE A 51 3.86 -4.88 6.45
C PHE A 51 2.55 -5.23 7.16
N ASP A 52 2.59 -5.44 8.48
CA ASP A 52 1.41 -5.82 9.27
C ASP A 52 0.34 -4.72 9.25
N ALA A 53 0.73 -3.44 9.22
CA ALA A 53 -0.21 -2.33 9.14
C ALA A 53 -0.95 -2.21 7.79
N LEU A 54 -0.37 -2.76 6.71
CA LEU A 54 -0.93 -2.73 5.37
C LEU A 54 -1.47 -4.08 4.91
N ASN A 55 -1.08 -5.19 5.54
CA ASN A 55 -1.72 -6.48 5.39
C ASN A 55 -2.98 -6.55 6.27
N ASP A 56 -3.90 -5.64 5.99
CA ASP A 56 -5.12 -5.42 6.75
C ASP A 56 -6.33 -5.93 5.97
N PHE A 57 -7.25 -6.58 6.68
CA PHE A 57 -8.43 -7.19 6.07
C PHE A 57 -9.35 -6.15 5.42
N GLU A 58 -9.54 -4.98 6.06
CA GLU A 58 -10.40 -3.93 5.51
C GLU A 58 -9.81 -3.36 4.21
N LEU A 59 -8.49 -3.15 4.18
CA LEU A 59 -7.79 -2.75 2.97
C LEU A 59 -7.93 -3.79 1.86
N MET A 60 -7.69 -5.08 2.16
CA MET A 60 -7.81 -6.15 1.17
C MET A 60 -9.21 -6.20 0.55
N MET A 61 -10.25 -6.20 1.40
CA MET A 61 -11.65 -6.21 0.95
C MET A 61 -11.98 -4.98 0.10
N PHE A 62 -11.51 -3.80 0.50
CA PHE A 62 -11.73 -2.57 -0.26
C PHE A 62 -11.10 -2.64 -1.66
N LEU A 63 -9.85 -3.13 -1.75
CA LEU A 63 -9.14 -3.25 -3.03
C LEU A 63 -9.83 -4.24 -3.99
N GLU A 64 -10.49 -5.27 -3.47
CA GLU A 64 -11.22 -6.27 -4.27
C GLU A 64 -12.62 -5.82 -4.69
N GLU A 65 -13.38 -5.19 -3.78
CA GLU A 65 -14.81 -4.96 -3.97
C GLU A 65 -15.17 -3.53 -4.40
N HIS A 66 -14.33 -2.54 -4.12
CA HIS A 66 -14.69 -1.15 -4.35
C HIS A 66 -14.70 -0.78 -5.84
N ASP A 67 -15.63 0.07 -6.25
CA ASP A 67 -15.76 0.50 -7.65
C ASP A 67 -14.53 1.34 -8.06
N PRO A 68 -13.66 0.86 -8.98
CA PRO A 68 -12.45 1.57 -9.40
C PRO A 68 -12.73 2.90 -10.12
N ARG A 69 -13.98 3.19 -10.46
CA ARG A 69 -14.41 4.47 -11.02
C ARG A 69 -14.63 5.54 -9.96
N ASP A 70 -14.85 5.17 -8.70
CA ASP A 70 -14.94 6.10 -7.58
C ASP A 70 -13.54 6.53 -7.12
N LYS A 71 -12.90 7.38 -7.93
CA LYS A 71 -11.54 7.87 -7.67
C LYS A 71 -11.42 8.58 -6.32
N GLN A 72 -12.43 9.37 -5.95
CA GLN A 72 -12.37 10.13 -4.69
C GLN A 72 -12.61 9.22 -3.48
N GLY A 73 -13.49 8.22 -3.59
CA GLY A 73 -13.66 7.17 -2.59
C GLY A 73 -12.35 6.42 -2.33
N PHE A 74 -11.68 5.98 -3.40
CA PHE A 74 -10.34 5.37 -3.33
C PHE A 74 -9.31 6.26 -2.62
N ILE A 75 -9.19 7.53 -3.05
CA ILE A 75 -8.24 8.47 -2.43
C ILE A 75 -8.54 8.65 -0.95
N ASN A 76 -9.80 8.88 -0.59
CA ASN A 76 -10.21 9.10 0.80
C ASN A 76 -9.93 7.88 1.68
N PHE A 77 -10.21 6.68 1.17
CA PHE A 77 -9.98 5.42 1.88
C PHE A 77 -8.48 5.13 2.06
N LEU A 78 -7.66 5.32 1.02
CA LEU A 78 -6.22 5.03 1.05
C LEU A 78 -5.39 6.07 1.80
N THR A 79 -5.90 7.30 1.96
CA THR A 79 -5.19 8.39 2.66
C THR A 79 -4.68 8.00 4.06
N PRO A 80 -5.50 7.47 4.99
CA PRO A 80 -5.02 7.06 6.30
C PRO A 80 -3.93 5.98 6.24
N TYR A 81 -4.03 5.00 5.33
CA TYR A 81 -3.00 3.98 5.12
C TYR A 81 -1.69 4.59 4.58
N CYS A 82 -1.78 5.55 3.65
CA CYS A 82 -0.62 6.27 3.14
C CYS A 82 0.08 7.07 4.24
N GLU A 83 -0.65 7.78 5.10
CA GLU A 83 -0.07 8.51 6.23
C GLU A 83 0.57 7.57 7.26
N ARG A 84 -0.07 6.43 7.54
CA ARG A 84 0.52 5.41 8.41
C ARG A 84 1.81 4.83 7.83
N ALA A 85 1.81 4.51 6.54
CA ALA A 85 2.99 4.04 5.81
C ALA A 85 4.14 5.06 5.84
N LYS A 86 3.85 6.36 5.66
CA LYS A 86 4.87 7.44 5.77
C LYS A 86 5.52 7.47 7.14
N GLN A 87 4.73 7.30 8.21
CA GLN A 87 5.27 7.28 9.58
C GLN A 87 6.20 6.08 9.76
N LEU A 88 5.74 4.89 9.40
CA LEU A 88 6.46 3.63 9.62
C LEU A 88 7.71 3.51 8.74
N ALA A 89 7.70 4.05 7.51
CA ALA A 89 8.86 4.07 6.62
C ALA A 89 9.98 4.99 7.13
N ASN A 90 9.67 5.99 7.97
CA ASN A 90 10.65 6.89 8.56
C ASN A 90 11.24 6.38 9.89
N ILE A 91 10.66 5.35 10.50
CA ILE A 91 11.17 4.79 11.77
C ILE A 91 12.57 4.18 11.61
N GLU A 92 12.93 3.68 10.43
CA GLU A 92 14.30 3.20 10.14
C GLU A 92 15.37 4.30 9.99
N ARG A 93 15.00 5.59 10.00
CA ARG A 93 16.01 6.68 9.91
C ARG A 93 16.63 7.07 11.24
N ASP A 94 16.05 6.62 12.36
CA ASP A 94 16.42 7.07 13.72
C ASP A 94 17.01 5.96 14.62
N ILE A 95 17.47 4.82 14.06
CA ILE A 95 18.13 3.73 14.80
C ILE A 95 19.56 3.48 14.30
#